data_AF-A0A7S1QD99-F1
#
_entry.id   AF-A0A7S1QD99-F1
#
_cell.length_a   1.000
_cell.length_b   1.000
_cell.length_c   1.000
_cell.angle_alpha   90.00
_cell.angle_beta   90.00
_cell.angle_gamma   90.00
#
_symmetry.space_group_name_H-M   'P 1'
#
loop_
_entity.id
_entity.type
_entity.pdbx_description
1 polymer ?
#
loop_
_entity_poly.entity_id
_entity_poly.type
_entity_poly.pdbx_seq_one_letter_code
_entity_poly.pdbx_strand_id
1 'polypeptide(L)'
;FGVSVHEAAGVTAAEYLHRKGNVFAYNEAEDRVSLQPSVVAGPPIADPLLPKDERFAVEELERLIEDLGPVCCVSALCGKFIQRNGISVSSIAKVRPLDLFKRYADRFLVIGGGNVSLARYRNHPEVQSLVQRATRAERAPRTSQEDALQPLPAVATERDVVREFGRLIEEGGTGAAY
;
A
#
# COMPACT_ATOMS: atom_id res chain seq x y z
N PHE A 1 -0.78 -26.78 17.63
CA PHE A 1 -0.77 -25.31 17.81
C PHE A 1 -0.63 -25.03 19.29
N GLY A 2 0.51 -24.50 19.74
CA GLY A 2 0.77 -24.36 21.18
C GLY A 2 2.12 -23.73 21.49
N VAL A 3 2.57 -22.79 20.67
CA VAL A 3 3.76 -21.99 20.99
C VAL A 3 3.29 -20.80 21.81
N SER A 4 3.87 -20.61 22.99
CA SER A 4 3.57 -19.44 23.82
C SER A 4 4.14 -18.17 23.19
N VAL A 5 3.52 -17.02 23.45
CA VAL A 5 4.02 -15.72 22.97
C VAL A 5 5.46 -15.47 23.42
N HIS A 6 5.82 -15.97 24.60
CA HIS A 6 7.17 -15.93 25.12
C HIS A 6 8.17 -16.74 24.29
N GLU A 7 7.80 -17.95 23.85
CA GLU A 7 8.64 -18.78 22.98
C GLU A 7 8.75 -18.24 21.54
N ALA A 8 7.69 -17.60 21.03
CA ALA A 8 7.67 -17.08 19.67
C ALA A 8 8.32 -15.69 19.52
N ALA A 9 8.16 -14.82 20.52
CA ALA A 9 8.55 -13.41 20.44
C ALA A 9 9.59 -12.99 21.50
N GLY A 10 9.99 -13.89 22.41
CA GLY A 10 10.97 -13.62 23.46
C GLY A 10 10.52 -12.57 24.49
N VAL A 11 9.23 -12.24 24.52
CA VAL A 11 8.64 -11.23 25.40
C VAL A 11 7.40 -11.78 26.11
N THR A 12 7.02 -11.18 27.23
CA THR A 12 5.80 -11.58 27.93
C THR A 12 4.57 -11.28 27.05
N ALA A 13 3.48 -12.03 27.25
CA ALA A 13 2.26 -11.84 26.48
C ALA A 13 1.69 -10.42 26.66
N ALA A 14 1.73 -9.87 27.88
CA ALA A 14 1.30 -8.51 28.16
C ALA A 14 2.14 -7.46 27.40
N GLU A 15 3.46 -7.59 27.41
CA GLU A 15 4.37 -6.71 26.65
C GLU A 15 4.09 -6.79 25.14
N TYR A 16 3.89 -8.00 24.62
CA TYR A 16 3.56 -8.22 23.22
C TYR A 16 2.23 -7.56 22.82
N LEU A 17 1.20 -7.70 23.66
CA LEU A 17 -0.11 -7.10 23.45
C LEU A 17 -0.06 -5.57 23.50
N HIS A 18 0.70 -5.00 24.42
CA HIS A 18 0.96 -3.54 24.47
C HIS A 18 1.66 -3.06 23.19
N ARG A 19 2.68 -3.77 22.70
CA ARG A 19 3.36 -3.44 21.42
C ARG A 19 2.44 -3.58 20.21
N LYS A 20 1.45 -4.47 20.28
CA LYS A 20 0.41 -4.68 19.26
C LYS A 20 -0.90 -3.98 19.63
N GLY A 21 -0.82 -2.87 20.38
CA GLY A 21 -1.96 -2.08 20.81
C GLY A 21 -2.83 -1.56 19.67
N ASN A 22 -2.32 -1.53 18.44
CA ASN A 22 -3.08 -1.18 17.22
C ASN A 22 -4.00 -2.31 16.71
N VAL A 23 -3.80 -3.55 17.17
CA VAL A 23 -4.56 -4.73 16.76
C VAL A 23 -5.33 -5.32 17.94
N PHE A 24 -4.71 -5.36 19.11
CA PHE A 24 -5.27 -5.94 20.33
C PHE A 24 -5.46 -4.87 21.39
N ALA A 25 -6.65 -4.80 21.97
CA ALA A 25 -6.92 -4.08 23.20
C ALA A 25 -6.85 -5.08 24.36
N TYR A 26 -5.88 -4.89 25.25
CA TYR A 26 -5.71 -5.72 26.45
C TYR A 26 -6.27 -4.98 27.67
N ASN A 27 -7.23 -5.61 28.35
CA ASN A 27 -7.76 -5.12 29.61
C ASN A 27 -7.09 -5.89 30.77
N GLU A 28 -6.13 -5.26 31.43
CA GLU A 28 -5.39 -5.84 32.56
C GLU A 28 -6.28 -6.13 33.78
N ALA A 29 -7.37 -5.37 33.99
CA ALA A 29 -8.25 -5.55 35.13
C ALA A 29 -9.15 -6.80 35.02
N GLU A 30 -9.43 -7.24 33.78
CA GLU A 30 -10.27 -8.41 33.49
C GLU A 30 -9.48 -9.57 32.86
N ASP A 31 -8.16 -9.42 32.74
CA ASP A 31 -7.25 -10.32 32.02
C ASP A 31 -7.79 -10.76 30.64
N ARG A 32 -8.36 -9.80 29.90
CA ARG A 32 -9.09 -10.08 28.66
C ARG A 32 -8.45 -9.38 27.47
N VAL A 33 -8.16 -10.16 26.44
CA VAL A 33 -7.71 -9.66 25.14
C VAL A 33 -8.92 -9.54 24.22
N SER A 34 -9.08 -8.36 23.65
CA SER A 34 -10.07 -8.12 22.60
C SER A 34 -9.35 -7.61 21.35
N LEU A 35 -9.86 -7.95 20.16
CA LEU A 35 -9.44 -7.27 18.95
C LEU A 35 -9.97 -5.84 19.01
N GLN A 36 -9.15 -4.89 18.57
CA GLN A 36 -9.62 -3.51 18.42
C GLN A 36 -10.90 -3.49 17.57
N PRO A 37 -11.91 -2.68 17.93
CA PRO A 37 -13.15 -2.58 17.16
C PRO A 37 -12.92 -2.25 15.69
N SER A 38 -11.86 -1.50 15.37
CA SER A 38 -11.41 -1.19 14.01
C SER A 38 -10.93 -2.41 13.21
N VAL A 39 -10.49 -3.48 13.87
CA VAL A 39 -10.13 -4.78 13.26
C VAL A 39 -11.36 -5.65 13.04
N VAL A 40 -12.35 -5.58 13.95
CA VAL A 40 -13.57 -6.40 13.92
C VAL A 40 -14.67 -5.79 13.04
N ALA A 41 -14.78 -4.46 12.99
CA ALA A 41 -15.85 -3.75 12.30
C ALA A 41 -15.65 -3.63 10.77
N GLY A 42 -14.57 -4.20 10.22
CA GLY A 42 -14.13 -3.87 8.87
C GLY A 42 -13.65 -2.40 8.78
N PRO A 43 -13.08 -1.98 7.64
CA PRO A 43 -12.74 -0.58 7.46
C PRO A 43 -14.00 0.26 7.67
N PRO A 44 -13.94 1.40 8.41
CA PRO A 44 -15.10 2.25 8.58
C PRO A 44 -15.59 2.66 7.19
N ILE A 45 -16.74 2.12 6.79
CA ILE A 45 -17.37 2.48 5.52
C ILE A 45 -17.77 3.94 5.67
N ALA A 46 -17.15 4.81 4.89
CA ALA A 46 -17.42 6.24 4.96
C ALA A 46 -18.91 6.49 4.72
N ASP A 47 -19.52 7.28 5.61
CA ASP A 47 -20.95 7.58 5.61
C ASP A 47 -21.43 7.94 4.18
N PRO A 48 -22.35 7.16 3.59
CA PRO A 48 -22.81 7.37 2.22
C PRO A 48 -23.57 8.69 2.03
N LEU A 49 -23.97 9.37 3.11
CA LEU A 49 -24.71 10.63 3.08
C LEU A 49 -23.82 11.87 3.04
N LEU A 50 -22.51 11.73 3.33
CA LEU A 50 -21.59 12.87 3.27
C LEU A 50 -21.28 13.19 1.80
N PRO A 51 -21.39 14.45 1.35
CA PRO A 51 -20.97 14.83 0.01
C PRO A 51 -19.47 14.57 -0.16
N LYS A 52 -19.14 13.69 -1.12
CA LYS A 52 -17.75 13.30 -1.42
C LYS A 52 -17.22 14.20 -2.54
N ASP A 53 -16.68 15.34 -2.14
CA ASP A 53 -16.06 16.32 -3.03
C ASP A 53 -14.55 16.09 -3.21
N GLU A 54 -13.92 16.81 -4.14
CA GLU A 54 -12.46 16.71 -4.41
C GLU A 54 -11.61 16.92 -3.14
N ARG A 55 -12.04 17.82 -2.25
CA ARG A 55 -11.36 18.07 -0.96
C ARG A 55 -11.40 16.87 -0.03
N PHE A 56 -12.55 16.19 0.04
CA PHE A 56 -12.70 14.95 0.81
C PHE A 56 -11.74 13.87 0.29
N ALA A 57 -11.63 13.73 -1.04
CA ALA A 57 -10.71 12.77 -1.63
C ALA A 57 -9.24 13.05 -1.24
N VAL A 58 -8.83 14.32 -1.23
CA VAL A 58 -7.48 14.74 -0.83
C VAL A 58 -7.21 14.46 0.65
N GLU A 59 -8.13 14.84 1.54
CA GLU A 59 -7.96 14.61 2.98
C GLU A 59 -7.90 13.12 3.33
N GLU A 60 -8.75 12.32 2.70
CA GLU A 60 -8.78 10.88 2.96
C GLU A 60 -7.56 10.18 2.35
N LEU A 61 -7.07 10.62 1.19
CA LEU A 61 -5.79 10.15 0.64
C LEU A 61 -4.61 10.47 1.57
N GLU A 62 -4.61 11.63 2.22
CA GLU A 62 -3.58 11.98 3.21
C GLU A 62 -3.62 11.04 4.42
N ARG A 63 -4.80 10.80 5.00
CA ARG A 63 -4.98 9.82 6.08
C ARG A 63 -4.55 8.42 5.67
N LEU A 64 -4.86 7.99 4.44
CA LEU A 64 -4.46 6.67 3.96
C LEU A 64 -2.94 6.54 3.85
N ILE A 65 -2.22 7.60 3.47
CA ILE A 65 -0.76 7.59 3.44
C ILE A 65 -0.20 7.58 4.87
N GLU A 66 -0.81 8.33 5.80
CA GLU A 66 -0.45 8.26 7.23
C GLU A 66 -0.55 6.85 7.80
N ASP A 67 -1.66 6.16 7.50
CA ASP A 67 -1.93 4.81 8.00
C ASP A 67 -1.01 3.74 7.36
N LEU A 68 -0.65 3.92 6.09
CA LEU A 68 0.14 2.95 5.32
C LEU A 68 1.65 3.15 5.46
N GLY A 69 2.09 4.38 5.69
CA GLY A 69 3.49 4.73 5.84
C GLY A 69 3.99 5.78 4.83
N PRO A 70 5.25 6.20 4.97
CA PRO A 70 5.78 7.38 4.30
C PRO A 70 5.88 7.24 2.78
N VAL A 71 5.81 6.03 2.23
CA VAL A 71 5.79 5.78 0.79
C VAL A 71 4.67 4.80 0.46
N CYS A 72 3.84 5.17 -0.50
CA CYS A 72 2.69 4.36 -0.90
C CYS A 72 2.58 4.26 -2.44
N CYS A 73 2.24 3.09 -2.95
CA CYS A 73 1.92 2.92 -4.36
C CYS A 73 0.54 3.51 -4.68
N VAL A 74 0.42 4.25 -5.78
CA VAL A 74 -0.85 4.89 -6.20
C VAL A 74 -1.98 3.88 -6.36
N SER A 75 -1.71 2.73 -6.97
CA SER A 75 -2.71 1.68 -7.17
C SER A 75 -3.21 1.10 -5.84
N ALA A 76 -2.30 0.91 -4.87
CA ALA A 76 -2.65 0.42 -3.54
C ALA A 76 -3.50 1.43 -2.76
N LEU A 77 -3.13 2.72 -2.82
CA LEU A 77 -3.90 3.80 -2.22
C LEU A 77 -5.31 3.91 -2.81
N CYS A 78 -5.42 3.87 -4.14
CA CYS A 78 -6.70 3.94 -4.82
C CYS A 78 -7.59 2.72 -4.47
N GLY A 79 -7.00 1.54 -4.38
CA GLY A 79 -7.69 0.34 -3.92
C GLY A 79 -8.24 0.48 -2.51
N LYS A 80 -7.40 0.95 -1.55
CA LYS A 80 -7.84 1.22 -0.17
C LYS A 80 -8.89 2.31 -0.09
N PHE A 81 -8.75 3.36 -0.89
CA PHE A 81 -9.73 4.44 -0.97
C PHE A 81 -11.10 3.92 -1.39
N ILE A 82 -11.17 3.06 -2.42
CA ILE A 82 -12.42 2.44 -2.86
C ILE A 82 -12.99 1.52 -1.79
N GLN A 83 -12.16 0.70 -1.14
CA GLN A 83 -12.60 -0.19 -0.07
C GLN A 83 -13.24 0.57 1.10
N ARG A 84 -12.69 1.74 1.45
CA ARG A 84 -13.15 2.56 2.57
C ARG A 84 -14.34 3.45 2.22
N ASN A 85 -14.37 3.98 1.00
CA ASN A 85 -15.36 4.99 0.59
C ASN A 85 -16.46 4.48 -0.35
N GLY A 86 -16.30 3.28 -0.91
CA GLY A 86 -17.21 2.71 -1.92
C GLY A 86 -17.23 3.45 -3.26
N ILE A 87 -16.35 4.44 -3.47
CA ILE A 87 -16.28 5.27 -4.67
C ILE A 87 -14.83 5.50 -5.08
N SER A 88 -14.58 5.60 -6.39
CA SER A 88 -13.23 5.85 -6.90
C SER A 88 -12.85 7.33 -6.81
N VAL A 89 -11.56 7.60 -6.61
CA VAL A 89 -10.99 8.96 -6.64
C VAL A 89 -11.32 9.67 -7.96
N SER A 90 -11.24 8.96 -9.08
CA SER A 90 -11.56 9.50 -10.41
C SER A 90 -13.03 9.88 -10.55
N SER A 91 -13.94 9.15 -9.90
CA SER A 91 -15.38 9.44 -9.91
C SER A 91 -15.69 10.75 -9.18
N ILE A 92 -14.95 11.05 -8.10
CA ILE A 92 -15.06 12.27 -7.30
C ILE A 92 -14.40 13.45 -8.03
N ALA A 93 -13.10 13.34 -8.32
CA ALA A 93 -12.29 14.45 -8.82
C ALA A 93 -12.40 14.68 -10.33
N LYS A 94 -13.09 13.80 -11.07
CA LYS A 94 -13.23 13.82 -12.54
C LYS A 94 -11.91 13.85 -13.32
N VAL A 95 -10.80 13.53 -12.67
CA VAL A 95 -9.45 13.48 -13.25
C VAL A 95 -8.75 12.17 -12.87
N ARG A 96 -7.63 11.86 -13.51
CA ARG A 96 -6.83 10.69 -13.13
C ARG A 96 -6.19 10.93 -11.76
N PRO A 97 -6.01 9.89 -10.92
CA PRO A 97 -5.41 10.05 -9.59
C PRO A 97 -4.03 10.74 -9.62
N LEU A 98 -3.20 10.42 -10.62
CA LEU A 98 -1.91 11.08 -10.82
C LEU A 98 -2.02 12.58 -11.08
N ASP A 99 -3.04 13.02 -11.82
CA ASP A 99 -3.26 14.44 -12.10
C ASP A 99 -3.77 15.17 -10.84
N LEU A 100 -4.53 14.48 -9.99
CA LEU A 100 -4.93 14.98 -8.68
C LEU A 100 -3.70 15.21 -7.79
N PHE A 101 -2.80 14.22 -7.68
CA PHE A 101 -1.56 14.38 -6.90
C PHE A 101 -0.68 15.52 -7.41
N LYS A 102 -0.63 15.75 -8.72
CA LYS A 102 0.10 16.88 -9.32
C LYS A 102 -0.57 18.23 -9.06
N ARG A 103 -1.91 18.28 -9.03
CA ARG A 103 -2.67 19.50 -8.71
C ARG A 103 -2.43 19.94 -7.26
N TYR A 104 -2.27 18.98 -6.36
CA TYR A 104 -1.99 19.19 -4.93
C TYR A 104 -0.51 18.88 -4.59
N ALA A 105 0.42 19.43 -5.38
CA ALA A 105 1.86 19.23 -5.19
C ALA A 105 2.42 19.87 -3.91
N ASP A 106 1.64 20.74 -3.25
CA ASP A 106 1.91 21.29 -1.93
C ASP A 106 1.71 20.26 -0.80
N ARG A 107 0.81 19.28 -1.01
CA ARG A 107 0.49 18.23 -0.03
C ARG A 107 1.11 16.89 -0.39
N PHE A 108 1.19 16.56 -1.68
CA PHE A 108 1.68 15.27 -2.16
C PHE A 108 2.97 15.41 -2.96
N LEU A 109 3.85 14.44 -2.75
CA LEU A 109 5.08 14.26 -3.51
C LEU A 109 4.94 13.00 -4.37
N VAL A 110 4.85 13.17 -5.69
CA VAL A 110 4.86 12.05 -6.62
C VAL A 110 6.30 11.56 -6.79
N ILE A 111 6.54 10.32 -6.39
CA ILE A 111 7.82 9.63 -6.52
C ILE A 111 7.77 8.80 -7.82
N GLY A 112 8.89 8.71 -8.54
CA GLY A 112 8.96 7.86 -9.74
C GLY A 112 8.55 6.40 -9.47
N GLY A 113 8.11 5.70 -10.52
CA GLY A 113 7.70 4.30 -10.42
C GLY A 113 6.29 4.07 -9.84
N GLY A 114 5.41 5.08 -9.89
CA GLY A 114 4.03 4.95 -9.44
C GLY A 114 3.84 5.06 -7.92
N ASN A 115 4.83 5.59 -7.22
CA ASN A 115 4.78 5.82 -5.78
C ASN A 115 4.43 7.28 -5.46
N VAL A 116 3.81 7.50 -4.31
CA VAL A 116 3.47 8.84 -3.79
C VAL A 116 3.76 8.88 -2.30
N SER A 117 4.05 10.08 -1.81
CA SER A 117 4.32 10.37 -0.41
C SER A 117 3.68 11.72 -0.05
N LEU A 118 3.63 12.05 1.24
CA LEU A 118 3.26 13.39 1.68
C LEU A 118 4.46 14.33 1.59
N ALA A 119 4.21 15.60 1.26
CA ALA A 119 5.25 16.62 1.14
C ALA A 119 6.07 16.79 2.44
N ARG A 120 5.43 16.59 3.61
CA ARG A 120 6.10 16.60 4.92
C ARG A 120 7.09 15.45 5.14
N TYR A 121 6.92 14.33 4.43
CA TYR A 121 7.87 13.21 4.45
C TYR A 121 9.01 13.35 3.43
N ARG A 122 9.14 14.51 2.77
CA ARG A 122 10.23 14.77 1.80
C ARG A 122 11.63 14.53 2.37
N ASN A 123 11.82 14.74 3.67
CA ASN A 123 13.10 14.53 4.36
C ASN A 123 13.24 13.13 4.97
N HIS A 124 12.24 12.25 4.79
CA HIS A 124 12.31 10.88 5.31
C HIS A 124 13.31 10.04 4.48
N PRO A 125 14.17 9.23 5.12
CA PRO A 125 15.25 8.51 4.43
C PRO A 125 14.72 7.55 3.35
N GLU A 126 13.57 6.92 3.58
CA GLU A 126 12.92 6.02 2.62
C GLU A 126 12.44 6.77 1.36
N VAL A 127 11.84 7.95 1.55
CA VAL A 127 11.37 8.82 0.47
C VAL A 127 12.56 9.33 -0.35
N GLN A 128 13.62 9.80 0.33
CA GLN A 128 14.83 10.29 -0.33
C GLN A 128 15.53 9.20 -1.14
N SER A 129 15.64 7.98 -0.61
CA SER A 129 16.23 6.84 -1.32
C SER A 129 15.50 6.56 -2.63
N LEU A 130 14.16 6.57 -2.62
CA LEU A 130 13.37 6.33 -3.81
C LEU A 130 13.41 7.50 -4.81
N VAL A 131 13.41 8.75 -4.34
CA VAL A 131 13.59 9.93 -5.20
C VAL A 131 14.97 9.91 -5.86
N GLN A 132 16.03 9.53 -5.14
CA GLN A 132 17.38 9.37 -5.69
C GLN A 132 17.44 8.24 -6.72
N ARG A 133 16.78 7.11 -6.47
CA ARG A 133 16.69 6.01 -7.44
C ARG A 133 15.91 6.41 -8.69
N ALA A 134 14.81 7.14 -8.54
CA ALA A 134 14.01 7.63 -9.67
C ALA A 134 14.81 8.61 -10.54
N THR A 135 15.49 9.58 -9.93
CA THR A 135 16.34 10.55 -10.64
C THR A 135 17.57 9.90 -11.28
N ARG A 136 18.11 8.82 -10.70
CA ARG A 136 19.20 8.03 -11.30
C ARG A 136 18.73 7.17 -12.47
N ALA A 137 17.52 6.61 -12.40
CA ALA A 137 16.91 5.88 -13.51
C ALA A 137 16.61 6.80 -14.72
N GLU A 138 16.31 8.08 -14.49
CA GLU A 138 16.16 9.08 -15.56
C GLU A 138 17.49 9.51 -16.20
N ARG A 139 18.64 9.24 -15.57
CA ARG A 139 19.99 9.54 -16.10
C ARG A 139 20.68 8.36 -16.76
N ALA A 140 20.08 7.17 -16.74
CA ALA A 140 20.53 6.09 -17.61
C ALA A 140 20.09 6.43 -19.04
N PRO A 141 20.99 6.39 -20.05
CA PRO A 141 20.55 6.53 -21.43
C PRO A 141 19.54 5.42 -21.70
N ARG A 142 18.33 5.82 -22.10
CA ARG A 142 17.34 4.89 -22.60
C ARG A 142 17.92 4.27 -23.87
N THR A 143 18.45 3.06 -23.76
CA THR A 143 18.53 2.15 -24.90
C THR A 143 17.09 1.79 -25.26
N SER A 144 16.43 2.66 -26.01
CA SER A 144 15.16 2.39 -26.68
C SER A 144 15.48 1.81 -28.04
N GLN A 145 15.40 0.48 -28.14
CA GLN A 145 15.30 -0.39 -29.32
C GLN A 145 15.88 -1.72 -28.82
N GLU A 146 15.05 -2.69 -28.41
CA GLU A 146 14.67 -3.76 -29.34
C GLU A 146 13.41 -4.54 -28.93
N ASP A 147 12.63 -4.11 -27.93
CA ASP A 147 11.45 -4.89 -27.50
C ASP A 147 10.13 -4.49 -28.19
N ALA A 148 10.24 -3.99 -29.44
CA ALA A 148 9.10 -3.51 -30.23
C ALA A 148 8.60 -4.53 -31.27
N LEU A 149 9.06 -5.78 -31.26
CA LEU A 149 8.63 -6.81 -32.21
C LEU A 149 8.47 -8.19 -31.56
N GLN A 150 7.63 -8.28 -30.53
CA GLN A 150 6.90 -9.53 -30.30
C GLN A 150 5.42 -9.26 -30.51
N PRO A 151 4.75 -9.91 -31.49
CA PRO A 151 3.32 -9.83 -31.60
C PRO A 151 2.74 -10.40 -30.31
N LEU A 152 2.09 -9.54 -29.51
CA LEU A 152 1.30 -9.97 -28.37
C LEU A 152 0.34 -11.06 -28.86
N PRO A 153 0.42 -12.31 -28.37
CA PRO A 153 -0.53 -13.33 -28.78
C PRO A 153 -1.92 -12.85 -28.34
N ALA A 154 -2.82 -12.68 -29.32
CA ALA A 154 -4.16 -12.10 -29.12
C ALA A 154 -5.07 -12.94 -28.18
N VAL A 155 -4.59 -14.10 -27.72
CA VAL A 155 -5.25 -14.94 -26.73
C VAL A 155 -4.17 -15.52 -25.82
N ALA A 156 -4.05 -14.99 -24.60
CA ALA A 156 -3.30 -15.64 -23.54
C ALA A 156 -4.16 -16.77 -22.99
N THR A 157 -3.70 -18.01 -23.11
CA THR A 157 -4.39 -19.15 -22.50
C THR A 157 -3.86 -19.42 -21.10
N GLU A 158 -4.67 -20.05 -20.25
CA GLU A 158 -4.33 -20.38 -18.86
C GLU A 158 -2.99 -21.13 -18.73
N ARG A 159 -2.64 -21.93 -19.75
CA ARG A 159 -1.36 -22.64 -19.83
C ARG A 159 -0.14 -21.72 -19.92
N ASP A 160 -0.27 -20.55 -20.54
CA ASP A 160 0.83 -19.60 -20.68
C ASP A 160 1.10 -18.87 -19.35
N VAL A 161 0.03 -18.58 -18.60
CA VAL A 161 0.12 -17.99 -17.26
C VAL A 161 0.79 -18.96 -16.29
N VAL A 162 0.41 -20.24 -16.32
CA VAL A 162 1.01 -21.28 -15.46
C VAL A 162 2.50 -21.45 -15.76
N ARG A 163 2.92 -21.35 -17.03
CA ARG A 163 4.33 -21.45 -17.41
C ARG A 163 5.16 -20.28 -16.88
N GLU A 164 4.69 -19.05 -17.03
CA GLU A 164 5.39 -17.87 -16.49
C GLU A 164 5.40 -17.87 -14.96
N PHE A 165 4.33 -18.33 -14.32
CA PHE A 165 4.29 -18.47 -12.86
C PHE A 165 5.27 -19.53 -12.34
N GLY A 166 5.39 -20.67 -13.03
CA GLY A 166 6.37 -21.69 -12.72
C GLY A 166 7.81 -21.17 -12.85
N ARG A 167 8.09 -20.42 -13.91
CA ARG A 167 9.40 -19.80 -14.13
C ARG A 167 9.76 -18.80 -13.02
N LEU A 168 8.81 -17.99 -12.58
CA LEU A 168 9.00 -17.03 -11.50
C LEU A 168 9.25 -17.70 -10.14
N ILE A 169 8.68 -18.89 -9.91
CA ILE A 169 8.94 -19.68 -8.70
C ILE A 169 10.35 -20.29 -8.73
N GLU A 170 10.82 -20.73 -9.90
CA GLU A 170 12.18 -21.29 -10.06
C GLU A 170 13.28 -20.23 -9.98
N GLU A 171 13.07 -19.04 -10.55
CA GLU A 171 14.02 -17.92 -10.47
C GLU A 171 14.01 -17.23 -9.08
N GLY A 172 12.95 -17.42 -8.29
CA GLY A 172 12.74 -16.83 -6.96
C GLY A 172 13.14 -17.70 -5.78
N GLY A 173 14.02 -18.69 -5.96
CA GLY A 173 14.45 -19.65 -4.94
C GLY A 173 15.08 -19.03 -3.68
N THR A 174 14.25 -18.59 -2.74
CA THR A 174 14.52 -18.69 -1.29
C THR A 174 13.48 -19.61 -0.68
N GLY A 175 13.95 -20.80 -0.29
CA GLY A 175 13.10 -21.90 0.14
C GLY A 175 12.38 -21.67 1.47
N ALA A 176 11.20 -22.27 1.56
CA ALA A 176 10.78 -23.16 2.65
C ALA A 176 9.26 -23.44 2.53
N ALA A 177 8.93 -24.67 2.14
CA ALA A 177 7.71 -25.45 2.46
C ALA A 177 7.68 -26.59 1.41
N TYR A 178 7.90 -27.86 1.74
CA TYR A 178 7.52 -28.64 2.91
C TYR A 178 8.65 -29.58 3.36
#